data_AF-A0A7C4GBN4-F1
#
_entry.id   AF-A0A7C4GBN4-F1
#
_cell.length_a   1.000
_cell.length_b   1.000
_cell.length_c   1.000
_cell.angle_alpha   90.00
_cell.angle_beta   90.00
_cell.angle_gamma   90.00
#
_symmetry.space_group_name_H-M   'P 1'
#
loop_
_entity.id
_entity.type
_entity.pdbx_description
1 polymer ?
#
loop_
_entity_poly.entity_id
_entity_poly.type
_entity_poly.pdbx_seq_one_letter_code
_entity_poly.pdbx_strand_id
1 'polypeptide(L)'
;MLGAMKLSLSAGTKVKVRQPGGVPAWSEWDDDHQRTSTSVKKRLQQLFFRGDKRVLAQIVYIGSDSLRAQLKAKGQVKVEIRDPAGASIIVLAEVANLVACA
;
A
#
# COMPACT_ATOMS: atom_id res chain seq x y z
N MET A 1 21.15 3.91 -20.43
CA MET A 1 20.41 4.58 -19.35
C MET A 1 18.92 4.37 -19.59
N LEU A 2 18.30 3.40 -18.93
CA LEU A 2 16.84 3.21 -19.01
C LEU A 2 16.20 4.31 -18.16
N GLY A 3 15.51 5.26 -18.81
CA GLY A 3 14.76 6.29 -18.13
C GLY A 3 13.78 5.64 -17.16
N ALA A 4 13.87 5.98 -15.88
CA ALA A 4 12.91 5.54 -14.88
C ALA A 4 11.53 6.02 -15.31
N MET A 5 10.73 5.09 -15.86
CA MET A 5 9.35 5.33 -16.23
C MET A 5 8.64 5.83 -14.97
N LYS A 6 8.30 7.12 -14.93
CA LYS A 6 7.54 7.75 -13.85
C LYS A 6 6.16 7.12 -13.86
N LEU A 7 5.99 6.00 -13.16
CA LEU A 7 4.68 5.42 -12.86
C LEU A 7 3.96 6.42 -11.93
N SER A 8 3.17 7.30 -12.53
CA SER A 8 2.29 8.21 -11.81
C SER A 8 1.10 7.40 -11.31
N LEU A 9 1.27 6.71 -10.19
CA LEU A 9 0.19 6.02 -9.50
C LEU A 9 -0.68 7.08 -8.82
N SER A 10 -1.83 7.40 -9.43
CA SER A 10 -2.80 8.33 -8.86
C SER A 10 -3.66 7.66 -7.79
N ALA A 11 -4.26 8.46 -6.91
CA ALA A 11 -5.24 7.96 -5.95
C ALA A 11 -6.39 7.22 -6.68
N GLY A 12 -6.87 6.14 -6.08
CA GLY A 12 -7.86 5.24 -6.67
C GLY A 12 -7.27 4.20 -7.63
N THR A 13 -5.99 4.29 -8.00
CA THR A 13 -5.34 3.27 -8.83
C THR A 13 -5.26 1.95 -8.04
N LYS A 14 -5.83 0.88 -8.60
CA LYS A 14 -5.64 -0.48 -8.06
C LYS A 14 -4.22 -0.92 -8.32
N VAL A 15 -3.57 -1.48 -7.30
CA VAL A 15 -2.15 -1.85 -7.36
C VAL A 15 -1.91 -3.26 -6.83
N LYS A 16 -0.83 -3.86 -7.31
CA LYS A 16 -0.26 -5.09 -6.76
C LYS A 16 1.23 -4.90 -6.52
N VAL A 17 1.78 -5.73 -5.65
CA VAL A 17 3.23 -5.78 -5.41
C VAL A 17 3.90 -6.46 -6.61
N ARG A 18 4.89 -5.78 -7.20
CA ARG A 18 5.62 -6.24 -8.38
C ARG A 18 6.54 -7.42 -8.04
N GLN A 19 7.24 -7.32 -6.91
CA GLN A 19 8.13 -8.34 -6.37
C GLN A 19 7.63 -8.76 -4.99
N PRO A 20 6.82 -9.83 -4.91
CA PRO A 20 6.32 -10.35 -3.64
C PRO A 20 7.44 -10.74 -2.68
N GLY A 21 7.23 -10.50 -1.39
CA GLY A 21 8.21 -10.77 -0.36
C GLY A 21 7.68 -10.63 1.06
N GLY A 22 8.60 -10.48 2.01
CA GLY A 22 8.27 -10.15 3.40
C GLY A 22 7.75 -8.72 3.52
N VAL A 23 7.07 -8.44 4.63
CA VAL A 23 6.67 -7.07 4.99
C VAL A 23 7.93 -6.27 5.35
N PRO A 24 8.22 -5.14 4.71
CA PRO A 24 9.34 -4.29 5.10
C PRO A 24 9.18 -3.76 6.52
N ALA A 25 10.28 -3.64 7.27
CA ALA A 25 10.24 -3.21 8.68
C ALA A 25 9.67 -1.78 8.88
N TRP A 26 9.78 -0.92 7.85
CA TRP A 26 9.24 0.43 7.84
C TRP A 26 7.77 0.50 7.41
N SER A 27 7.18 -0.61 6.92
CA SER A 27 5.78 -0.61 6.49
C SER A 27 4.88 -0.66 7.72
N GLU A 28 4.26 0.48 7.99
CA GLU A 28 3.31 0.64 9.08
C GLU A 28 1.89 0.76 8.53
N TRP A 29 0.91 0.47 9.38
CA TRP A 29 -0.50 0.75 9.11
C TRP A 29 -0.95 2.01 9.85
N ASP A 30 -1.90 2.74 9.26
CA ASP A 30 -2.55 3.85 9.95
C ASP A 30 -3.37 3.34 11.15
N ASP A 31 -3.59 4.23 12.11
CA ASP A 31 -4.58 3.98 13.17
C ASP A 31 -5.99 3.98 12.56
N ASP A 32 -6.76 2.96 12.90
CA ASP A 32 -8.16 2.80 12.49
C ASP A 32 -9.11 2.83 13.69
N HIS A 33 -8.62 3.32 14.85
CA HIS A 33 -9.33 3.38 16.11
C HIS A 33 -9.87 2.01 16.56
N GLN A 34 -9.05 0.97 16.44
CA GLN A 34 -9.36 -0.41 16.82
C GLN A 34 -10.53 -1.04 16.04
N ARG A 35 -10.92 -0.47 14.89
CA ARG A 35 -11.94 -1.04 14.02
C ARG A 35 -11.54 -2.42 13.49
N THR A 36 -10.25 -2.61 13.25
CA THR A 36 -9.67 -3.88 12.81
C THR A 36 -8.71 -4.39 13.87
N SER A 37 -8.83 -5.67 14.23
CA SER A 37 -7.92 -6.28 15.19
C SER A 37 -6.48 -6.34 14.66
N THR A 38 -5.49 -6.20 15.53
CA THR A 38 -4.06 -6.24 15.17
C THR A 38 -3.67 -7.49 14.39
N SER A 39 -4.29 -8.64 14.69
CA SER A 39 -4.05 -9.90 13.97
C SER A 39 -4.52 -9.81 12.51
N VAL A 40 -5.69 -9.22 12.26
CA VAL A 40 -6.22 -8.99 10.92
C VAL A 40 -5.36 -7.97 10.17
N LYS A 41 -4.92 -6.88 10.82
CA LYS A 41 -4.00 -5.90 10.21
C LYS A 41 -2.70 -6.56 9.73
N LYS A 42 -2.04 -7.32 10.61
CA LYS A 42 -0.81 -8.07 10.29
C LYS A 42 -1.04 -9.04 9.13
N ARG A 43 -2.14 -9.81 9.18
CA ARG A 43 -2.48 -10.76 8.12
C ARG A 43 -2.69 -10.05 6.77
N LEU A 44 -3.48 -8.99 6.73
CA LEU A 44 -3.76 -8.23 5.51
C LEU A 44 -2.47 -7.65 4.89
N GLN A 45 -1.63 -7.05 5.72
CA GLN A 45 -0.33 -6.54 5.29
C GLN A 45 0.54 -7.66 4.71
N GLN A 46 0.66 -8.80 5.40
CA GLN A 46 1.40 -9.96 4.90
C GLN A 46 0.85 -10.48 3.57
N LEU A 47 -0.48 -10.59 3.43
CA LEU A 47 -1.12 -11.05 2.19
C LEU A 47 -0.78 -10.11 1.03
N PHE A 48 -0.86 -8.80 1.25
CA PHE A 48 -0.52 -7.80 0.23
C PHE A 48 0.95 -7.90 -0.20
N PHE A 49 1.90 -7.88 0.74
CA PHE A 49 3.33 -7.95 0.43
C PHE A 49 3.74 -9.29 -0.19
N ARG A 50 3.04 -10.38 0.12
CA ARG A 50 3.22 -11.68 -0.54
C ARG A 50 2.50 -11.81 -1.89
N GLY A 51 1.85 -10.75 -2.37
CA GLY A 51 1.17 -10.75 -3.66
C GLY A 51 -0.05 -11.67 -3.71
N ASP A 52 -0.70 -11.93 -2.58
CA ASP A 52 -1.89 -12.77 -2.51
C ASP A 52 -3.03 -12.16 -3.34
N LYS A 53 -3.65 -12.97 -4.20
CA LYS A 53 -4.68 -12.52 -5.15
C LYS A 53 -6.03 -12.22 -4.50
N ARG A 54 -6.23 -12.65 -3.24
CA ARG A 54 -7.51 -12.49 -2.54
C ARG A 54 -7.72 -11.09 -1.98
N VAL A 55 -6.65 -10.33 -1.77
CA VAL A 55 -6.75 -8.95 -1.28
C VAL A 55 -6.77 -7.98 -2.44
N LEU A 56 -7.59 -6.95 -2.31
CA LEU A 56 -7.59 -5.80 -3.21
C LEU A 56 -6.76 -4.70 -2.58
N ALA A 57 -6.01 -3.97 -3.39
CA ALA A 57 -5.21 -2.86 -2.92
C ALA A 57 -5.34 -1.65 -3.84
N GLN A 58 -5.47 -0.46 -3.27
CA GLN A 58 -5.60 0.80 -4.02
C GLN A 58 -4.82 1.95 -3.39
N ILE A 59 -4.32 2.86 -4.21
CA ILE A 59 -3.61 4.06 -3.74
C ILE A 59 -4.61 5.02 -3.08
N VAL A 60 -4.27 5.49 -1.88
CA VAL A 60 -5.12 6.42 -1.12
C VAL A 60 -4.67 7.85 -1.32
N TYR A 61 -5.62 8.77 -1.39
CA TYR A 61 -5.34 10.20 -1.38
C TYR A 61 -4.80 10.65 -0.02
N ILE A 62 -3.72 11.45 -0.04
CA ILE A 62 -3.12 12.02 1.17
C ILE A 62 -3.44 13.51 1.21
N GLY A 63 -4.39 13.91 2.06
CA GLY A 63 -4.84 15.30 2.14
C GLY A 63 -3.82 16.30 2.69
N SER A 64 -2.83 15.82 3.46
CA SER A 64 -1.75 16.65 3.97
C SER A 64 -0.59 16.76 2.99
N ASP A 65 -0.28 17.98 2.54
CA ASP A 65 0.82 18.24 1.62
C ASP A 65 2.19 17.95 2.24
N SER A 66 2.36 18.24 3.54
CA SER A 66 3.59 17.94 4.26
C SER A 66 3.84 16.44 4.35
N LEU A 67 2.82 15.64 4.71
CA LEU A 67 2.92 14.19 4.72
C LEU A 67 3.18 13.62 3.32
N ARG A 68 2.52 14.17 2.29
CA ARG A 68 2.73 13.77 0.90
C ARG A 68 4.17 14.03 0.45
N ALA A 69 4.73 15.19 0.79
CA ALA A 69 6.12 15.52 0.46
C ALA A 69 7.11 14.60 1.19
N GLN A 70 6.88 14.29 2.47
CA GLN A 70 7.70 13.36 3.24
C GLN A 70 7.69 11.95 2.65
N LEU A 71 6.52 11.40 2.34
CA LEU A 71 6.40 10.06 1.77
C LEU A 71 6.99 9.99 0.36
N LYS A 72 6.78 11.04 -0.45
CA LYS A 72 7.41 11.16 -1.77
C LYS A 72 8.93 11.17 -1.68
N ALA A 73 9.52 11.87 -0.71
CA ALA A 73 10.96 11.87 -0.49
C ALA A 73 11.50 10.48 -0.09
N LYS A 74 10.67 9.65 0.58
CA LYS A 74 10.97 8.26 0.92
C LYS A 74 10.62 7.25 -0.18
N GLY A 75 10.06 7.69 -1.31
CA GLY A 75 9.57 6.78 -2.36
C GLY A 75 8.35 5.94 -1.94
N GLN A 76 7.60 6.40 -0.93
CA GLN A 76 6.49 5.69 -0.31
C GLN A 76 5.14 6.31 -0.67
N VAL A 77 4.09 5.49 -0.60
CA VAL A 77 2.67 5.87 -0.77
C VAL A 77 1.80 5.13 0.23
N LYS A 78 0.61 5.67 0.48
CA LYS A 78 -0.43 5.00 1.26
C LYS A 78 -1.29 4.12 0.34
N VAL A 79 -1.50 2.88 0.77
CA VAL A 79 -2.29 1.87 0.06
C VAL A 79 -3.37 1.35 1.00
N GLU A 80 -4.63 1.42 0.59
CA GLU A 80 -5.73 0.74 1.26
C GLU A 80 -5.76 -0.71 0.78
N ILE A 81 -5.68 -1.66 1.70
CA ILE A 81 -5.82 -3.09 1.46
C ILE A 81 -7.16 -3.53 2.01
N ARG A 82 -7.97 -4.20 1.19
CA ARG A 82 -9.28 -4.74 1.56
C ARG A 82 -9.36 -6.23 1.29
N ASP A 83 -9.90 -6.99 2.24
CA ASP A 83 -10.22 -8.40 2.03
C ASP A 83 -11.68 -8.61 1.57
N PRO A 84 -12.05 -9.82 1.14
CA PRO A 84 -13.42 -10.15 0.76
C PRO A 84 -14.41 -10.11 1.93
N ALA A 85 -13.94 -10.18 3.18
CA ALA A 85 -14.78 -10.10 4.37
C ALA A 85 -15.15 -8.65 4.74
N GLY A 86 -14.56 -7.67 4.06
CA GLY A 86 -14.82 -6.24 4.25
C GLY A 86 -13.86 -5.55 5.23
N ALA A 87 -12.88 -6.26 5.79
CA ALA A 87 -11.83 -5.64 6.59
C ALA A 87 -10.91 -4.81 5.68
N SER A 88 -10.53 -3.62 6.15
CA SER A 88 -9.69 -2.70 5.41
C SER A 88 -8.64 -2.05 6.30
N ILE A 89 -7.42 -1.91 5.79
CA ILE A 89 -6.32 -1.21 6.45
C ILE A 89 -5.60 -0.30 5.46
N ILE A 90 -5.00 0.79 5.94
CA ILE A 90 -4.12 1.62 5.13
C ILE A 90 -2.69 1.35 5.57
N VAL A 91 -1.81 1.00 4.62
CA VAL A 91 -0.39 0.73 4.88
C VAL A 91 0.53 1.61 4.04
N LEU A 92 1.78 1.75 4.46
CA LEU A 92 2.84 2.31 3.65
C LEU A 92 3.46 1.26 2.72
N ALA A 93 3.60 1.60 1.44
CA ALA A 93 4.25 0.76 0.43
C ALA A 93 5.20 1.58 -0.46
N GLU A 94 6.17 0.91 -1.07
CA GLU A 94 7.17 1.54 -1.93
C GLU A 94 6.65 1.63 -3.37
N VAL A 95 6.65 2.84 -3.93
CA VAL A 95 6.12 3.11 -5.29
C VAL A 95 6.83 2.25 -6.35
N ALA A 96 8.14 2.06 -6.23
CA ALA A 96 8.93 1.30 -7.19
C ALA A 96 8.56 -0.20 -7.23
N ASN A 97 8.00 -0.72 -6.14
CA ASN A 97 7.56 -2.12 -6.04
C ASN A 97 6.05 -2.27 -6.28
N LEU A 98 5.36 -1.26 -6.82
CA LEU A 98 3.94 -1.34 -7.17
C LEU A 98 3.75 -1.36 -8.68
N VAL A 99 2.75 -2.11 -9.11
CA VAL A 99 2.27 -2.13 -10.49
C VAL A 99 0.77 -1.87 -10.51
N ALA A 100 0.31 -1.02 -11.43
CA ALA A 100 -1.11 -0.78 -11.63
C ALA A 100 -1.79 -2.05 -12.17
N CYS A 101 -2.98 -2.34 -11.66
CA CYS A 101 -3.85 -3.37 -12.20
C CYS A 101 -4.85 -2.73 -13.16
N ALA A 102 -5.01 -3.33 -14.33
CA ALA A 102 -6.14 -3.07 -15.22
C ALA A 102 -7.44 -3.59 -14.61
#